data_AF-A0A6P6W059-F1
#
_entry.id   AF-A0A6P6W059-F1
#
_cell.length_a   1.000
_cell.length_b   1.000
_cell.length_c   1.000
_cell.angle_alpha   90.00
_cell.angle_beta   90.00
_cell.angle_gamma   90.00
#
_symmetry.space_group_name_H-M   'P 1'
#
loop_
_entity.id
_entity.type
_entity.pdbx_description
1 polymer ?
#
loop_
_entity_poly.entity_id
_entity_poly.type
_entity_poly.pdbx_seq_one_letter_code
_entity_poly.pdbx_strand_id
1 'polypeptide(L)'
;MEYHKSQLLKQTRRIDSESPYRLLHCSSKGDKKGVVQELEKGVEPTLADYDKRTALHLASCEGYIEVVVLLLERGADVNSTDRWGRTPLSDARSFGHADICKILEKHGGIDPVALDSQMRGYEIEYTEVDMTEAPLLGEGAYGEVYLVKWRGTEVAAKTIRSSIASNETVKKTFLKELALWQKLRHPNIVQFLGVVKHSDRLTFLTEYLQNGSLYDILRKKGRLDPPTAVAYALDIARGMNYLHQHKPHPIIHRDLTPRNILQNEARHLKVTDFGLSKIVQEKNALGYKMTGETGSYRYMAPEVYRRETYGISVDVFSFALVVHEMFQGGPSSREEAPEEVADKRAYEDLRPPLSSFVYPEPIRSLDTLQCDARLIWNGKFWCRLLRDCWHKNPDCRPTFEEIILQLEIIQENMQGGKPLGSCYKCVIL
;
A
#
# COMPACT_ATOMS: atom_id res chain seq x y z
N MET A 1 35.62 -24.72 24.21
CA MET A 1 34.96 -24.18 22.98
C MET A 1 33.42 -24.20 23.04
N GLU A 2 32.80 -24.56 24.17
CA GLU A 2 31.33 -24.47 24.32
C GLU A 2 30.86 -23.28 25.17
N TYR A 3 31.77 -22.54 25.79
CA TYR A 3 31.41 -21.39 26.65
C TYR A 3 31.17 -20.09 25.86
N HIS A 4 31.58 -20.02 24.59
CA HIS A 4 31.33 -18.86 23.71
C HIS A 4 30.12 -19.03 22.77
N LYS A 5 29.59 -20.25 22.60
CA LYS A 5 28.37 -20.49 21.81
C LYS A 5 27.08 -20.18 22.58
N SER A 6 27.10 -20.17 23.91
CA SER A 6 25.90 -19.85 24.71
C SER A 6 25.62 -18.34 24.86
N GLN A 7 26.58 -17.47 24.52
CA GLN A 7 26.36 -16.02 24.47
C GLN A 7 25.81 -15.54 23.11
N LEU A 8 26.03 -16.28 22.02
CA LEU A 8 25.51 -15.93 20.68
C LEU A 8 24.11 -16.50 20.39
N LEU A 9 23.62 -17.44 21.20
CA LEU A 9 22.28 -18.06 21.07
C LEU A 9 21.22 -17.46 22.02
N LYS A 10 21.53 -16.34 22.70
CA LYS A 10 20.55 -15.53 23.44
C LYS A 10 20.03 -14.30 22.66
N GLN A 11 20.40 -14.16 21.39
CA GLN A 11 20.05 -12.99 20.56
C GLN A 11 18.95 -13.23 19.52
N THR A 12 18.11 -14.27 19.69
CA THR A 12 17.05 -14.59 18.71
C THR A 12 15.73 -15.02 19.35
N ARG A 13 15.28 -14.32 20.40
CA ARG A 13 13.87 -14.32 20.86
C ARG A 13 13.52 -12.99 21.55
N ARG A 14 12.97 -12.05 20.79
CA ARG A 14 12.05 -10.95 21.17
C ARG A 14 11.91 -10.01 19.97
N ILE A 15 10.91 -10.24 19.11
CA ILE A 15 10.40 -9.20 18.20
C ILE A 15 9.04 -8.84 18.78
N ASP A 16 9.07 -7.90 19.73
CA ASP A 16 7.97 -7.09 20.28
C ASP A 16 8.38 -6.62 21.68
N SER A 17 9.17 -5.54 21.76
CA SER A 17 9.22 -4.66 22.96
C SER A 17 10.08 -3.39 22.85
N GLU A 18 10.73 -3.07 21.72
CA GLU A 18 11.72 -1.96 21.67
C GLU A 18 11.76 -1.28 20.27
N SER A 19 10.61 -0.98 19.65
CA SER A 19 10.61 -0.09 18.47
C SER A 19 10.24 1.32 18.94
N PRO A 20 11.08 2.34 18.72
CA PRO A 20 10.78 3.70 19.17
C PRO A 20 9.44 4.19 18.59
N TYR A 21 9.06 3.69 17.42
CA TYR A 21 7.82 4.06 16.71
C TYR A 21 6.52 3.56 17.34
N ARG A 22 6.57 2.76 18.41
CA ARG A 22 5.36 2.31 19.10
C ARG A 22 4.56 3.48 19.68
N LEU A 23 5.23 4.53 20.17
CA LEU A 23 4.59 5.77 20.62
C LEU A 23 3.75 6.39 19.50
N LEU A 24 4.34 6.55 18.30
CA LEU A 24 3.66 7.11 17.13
C LEU A 24 2.45 6.28 16.72
N HIS A 25 2.58 4.95 16.73
CA HIS A 25 1.49 4.05 16.41
C HIS A 25 0.33 4.20 17.40
N CYS A 26 0.59 4.14 18.71
CA CYS A 26 -0.44 4.32 19.74
C CYS A 26 -1.13 5.68 19.62
N SER A 27 -0.37 6.76 19.36
CA SER A 27 -0.94 8.09 19.14
C SER A 27 -1.84 8.17 17.91
N SER A 28 -1.47 7.51 16.80
CA SER A 28 -2.29 7.45 15.59
C SER A 28 -3.58 6.61 15.72
N LYS A 29 -3.72 5.84 16.81
CA LYS A 29 -4.89 5.00 17.08
C LYS A 29 -5.74 5.49 18.26
N GLY A 30 -5.33 6.59 18.90
CA GLY A 30 -5.99 7.08 20.09
C GLY A 30 -5.78 6.18 21.32
N ASP A 31 -4.80 5.27 21.29
CA ASP A 31 -4.49 4.38 22.40
C ASP A 31 -3.73 5.12 23.50
N LYS A 32 -4.47 5.85 24.33
CA LYS A 32 -3.95 6.62 25.46
C LYS A 32 -3.13 5.75 26.41
N LYS A 33 -3.53 4.50 26.66
CA LYS A 33 -2.82 3.61 27.58
C LYS A 33 -1.46 3.22 27.00
N GLY A 34 -1.42 2.88 25.71
CA GLY A 34 -0.16 2.62 25.00
C GLY A 34 0.76 3.84 24.99
N VAL A 35 0.22 5.04 24.74
CA VAL A 35 1.01 6.29 24.80
C VAL A 35 1.62 6.51 26.18
N VAL A 36 0.85 6.34 27.26
CA VAL A 36 1.37 6.45 28.63
C VAL A 36 2.51 5.46 28.88
N GLN A 37 2.33 4.19 28.50
CA GLN A 37 3.33 3.15 28.69
C GLN A 37 4.65 3.46 27.98
N GLU A 38 4.62 3.96 26.75
CA GLU A 38 5.84 4.27 26.00
C GLU A 38 6.56 5.51 26.56
N LEU A 39 5.81 6.53 27.00
CA LEU A 39 6.40 7.70 27.66
C LEU A 39 7.02 7.33 29.02
N GLU A 40 6.41 6.42 29.78
CA GLU A 40 6.95 5.92 31.06
C GLU A 40 8.23 5.08 30.88
N LYS A 41 8.42 4.46 29.70
CA LYS A 41 9.68 3.79 29.34
C LYS A 41 10.80 4.77 28.96
N GLY A 42 10.52 6.07 28.91
CA GLY A 42 11.50 7.11 28.56
C GLY A 42 11.60 7.39 27.05
N VAL A 43 10.59 7.01 26.25
CA VAL A 43 10.53 7.45 24.85
C VAL A 43 10.20 8.94 24.81
N GLU A 44 11.06 9.73 24.19
CA GLU A 44 10.85 11.17 24.08
C GLU A 44 9.63 11.52 23.20
N PRO A 45 8.77 12.47 23.61
CA PRO A 45 7.62 12.92 22.80
C PRO A 45 8.00 13.54 21.45
N THR A 46 9.27 13.94 21.30
CA THR A 46 9.86 14.52 20.08
C THR A 46 10.25 13.50 19.04
N LEU A 47 10.17 12.20 19.36
CA LEU A 47 10.40 11.14 18.39
C LEU A 47 9.48 11.35 17.18
N ALA A 48 10.05 11.26 15.99
CA ALA A 48 9.36 11.51 14.73
C ALA A 48 9.51 10.35 13.74
N ASP A 49 8.52 10.20 12.86
CA ASP A 49 8.59 9.28 11.72
C ASP A 49 9.52 9.83 10.61
N TYR A 50 9.59 9.10 9.50
CA TYR A 50 10.36 9.50 8.32
C TYR A 50 9.93 10.86 7.74
N ASP A 51 8.69 11.30 8.02
CA ASP A 51 8.17 12.59 7.59
C ASP A 51 8.42 13.72 8.60
N LYS A 52 9.21 13.46 9.65
CA LYS A 52 9.38 14.34 10.82
C LYS A 52 8.07 14.59 11.57
N ARG A 53 7.05 13.74 11.41
CA ARG A 53 5.81 13.85 12.19
C ARG A 53 5.99 13.20 13.55
N THR A 54 5.72 13.98 14.58
CA THR A 54 5.75 13.53 15.97
C THR A 54 4.44 12.86 16.39
N ALA A 55 4.42 12.28 17.58
CA ALA A 55 3.20 11.73 18.19
C ALA A 55 2.05 12.78 18.24
N LEU A 56 2.41 14.04 18.47
CA LEU A 56 1.46 15.15 18.55
C LEU A 56 0.85 15.49 17.18
N HIS A 57 1.61 15.39 16.09
CA HIS A 57 1.06 15.53 14.73
C HIS A 57 -0.01 14.46 14.46
N LEU A 58 0.32 13.20 14.72
CA LEU A 58 -0.57 12.07 14.44
C LEU A 58 -1.86 12.16 15.26
N ALA A 59 -1.77 12.43 16.57
CA ALA A 59 -2.95 12.58 17.42
C ALA A 59 -3.83 13.79 17.03
N SER A 60 -3.20 14.89 16.60
CA SER A 60 -3.89 16.11 16.17
C SER A 60 -4.59 15.93 14.82
N CYS A 61 -3.93 15.22 13.88
CA CYS A 61 -4.47 14.87 12.56
C CYS A 61 -5.70 13.95 12.67
N GLU A 62 -5.65 12.94 13.56
CA GLU A 62 -6.70 11.93 13.71
C GLU A 62 -7.83 12.34 14.67
N GLY A 63 -7.70 13.47 15.38
CA GLY A 63 -8.79 13.99 16.22
C GLY A 63 -8.82 13.47 17.66
N TYR A 64 -7.72 12.91 18.18
CA TYR A 64 -7.69 12.30 19.52
C TYR A 64 -7.35 13.31 20.62
N ILE A 65 -8.36 14.06 21.07
CA ILE A 65 -8.26 15.11 22.10
C ILE A 65 -7.48 14.65 23.34
N GLU A 66 -7.84 13.50 23.92
CA GLU A 66 -7.21 13.02 25.15
C GLU A 66 -5.73 12.70 24.98
N VAL A 67 -5.32 12.23 23.80
CA VAL A 67 -3.92 11.94 23.49
C VAL A 67 -3.14 13.23 23.24
N VAL A 68 -3.74 14.21 22.55
CA VAL A 68 -3.15 15.55 22.37
C VAL A 68 -2.87 16.21 23.71
N VAL A 69 -3.85 16.25 24.61
CA VAL A 69 -3.69 16.83 25.95
C VAL A 69 -2.56 16.13 26.71
N LEU A 70 -2.57 14.79 26.72
CA LEU A 70 -1.53 14.00 27.38
C LEU A 70 -0.13 14.31 26.83
N LEU A 71 0.04 14.39 25.51
CA LEU A 71 1.34 14.65 24.89
C LEU A 71 1.86 16.06 25.23
N LEU A 72 0.99 17.07 25.26
CA LEU A 72 1.33 18.44 25.67
C LEU A 72 1.74 18.49 27.15
N GLU A 73 1.01 17.82 28.04
CA GLU A 73 1.37 17.71 29.47
C GLU A 73 2.74 17.04 29.69
N ARG A 74 3.14 16.18 28.75
CA ARG A 74 4.43 15.46 28.76
C ARG A 74 5.53 16.20 28.00
N GLY A 75 5.30 17.46 27.62
CA GLY A 75 6.32 18.34 27.05
C GLY A 75 6.54 18.17 25.55
N ALA A 76 5.58 17.60 24.81
CA ALA A 76 5.64 17.61 23.35
C ALA A 76 5.69 19.05 22.83
N ASP A 77 6.63 19.34 21.94
CA ASP A 77 6.74 20.65 21.30
C ASP A 77 5.53 20.90 20.39
N VAL A 78 4.71 21.87 20.81
CA VAL A 78 3.46 22.28 20.14
C VAL A 78 3.69 22.82 18.72
N ASN A 79 4.91 23.29 18.43
CA ASN A 79 5.30 23.94 17.19
C ASN A 79 6.32 23.15 16.37
N SER A 80 6.55 21.88 16.70
CA SER A 80 7.35 20.99 15.87
C SER A 80 6.81 21.00 14.45
N THR A 81 7.72 21.04 13.48
CA THR A 81 7.35 21.04 12.06
C THR A 81 7.69 19.72 11.42
N ASP A 82 6.73 19.19 10.65
CA ASP A 82 6.99 18.07 9.78
C ASP A 82 7.84 18.48 8.56
N ARG A 83 8.15 17.53 7.67
CA ARG A 83 8.94 17.79 6.46
C ARG A 83 8.31 18.80 5.51
N TRP A 84 7.01 19.09 5.64
CA TRP A 84 6.27 20.04 4.82
C TRP A 84 6.08 21.39 5.51
N GLY A 85 6.66 21.57 6.72
CA GLY A 85 6.50 22.80 7.50
C GLY A 85 5.15 22.91 8.19
N ARG A 86 4.37 21.82 8.24
CA ARG A 86 3.10 21.81 8.97
C ARG A 86 3.37 21.57 10.45
N THR A 87 2.59 22.26 11.28
CA THR A 87 2.57 22.05 12.73
C THR A 87 1.39 21.15 13.12
N PRO A 88 1.36 20.59 14.34
CA PRO A 88 0.19 19.87 14.84
C PRO A 88 -1.10 20.69 14.75
N LEU A 89 -1.02 22.01 14.90
CA LEU A 89 -2.17 22.92 14.74
C LEU A 89 -2.63 22.99 13.28
N SER A 90 -1.70 23.05 12.33
CA SER A 90 -2.00 22.99 10.90
C SER A 90 -2.71 21.68 10.52
N ASP A 91 -2.29 20.57 11.11
CA ASP A 91 -2.94 19.25 10.97
C ASP A 91 -4.35 19.25 11.54
N ALA A 92 -4.52 19.59 12.82
CA ALA A 92 -5.84 19.67 13.46
C ALA A 92 -6.82 20.53 12.66
N ARG A 93 -6.36 21.68 12.15
CA ARG A 93 -7.17 22.62 11.36
C ARG A 93 -7.55 22.04 10.00
N SER A 94 -6.59 21.44 9.27
CA SER A 94 -6.83 20.86 7.95
C SER A 94 -7.86 19.72 7.99
N PHE A 95 -7.92 18.98 9.09
CA PHE A 95 -8.87 17.88 9.28
C PHE A 95 -10.13 18.29 10.07
N GLY A 96 -10.29 19.57 10.39
CA GLY A 96 -11.52 20.12 10.97
C GLY A 96 -11.70 19.88 12.47
N HIS A 97 -10.64 19.54 13.21
CA HIS A 97 -10.68 19.25 14.64
C HIS A 97 -10.64 20.52 15.47
N ALA A 98 -11.75 21.27 15.49
CA ALA A 98 -11.83 22.62 16.08
C ALA A 98 -11.46 22.66 17.56
N ASP A 99 -11.81 21.64 18.35
CA ASP A 99 -11.48 21.61 19.78
C ASP A 99 -10.00 21.36 20.03
N ILE A 100 -9.35 20.52 19.20
CA ILE A 100 -7.89 20.35 19.22
C ILE A 100 -7.19 21.65 18.81
N CYS A 101 -7.73 22.38 17.83
CA CYS A 101 -7.18 23.68 17.45
C CYS A 101 -7.14 24.64 18.64
N LYS A 102 -8.27 24.77 19.36
CA LYS A 102 -8.33 25.62 20.58
C LYS A 102 -7.35 25.18 21.64
N ILE A 103 -7.17 23.86 21.83
CA ILE A 103 -6.22 23.30 22.80
C ILE A 103 -4.79 23.68 22.40
N LEU A 104 -4.39 23.44 21.15
CA LEU A 104 -3.05 23.74 20.67
C LEU A 104 -2.75 25.25 20.70
N GLU A 105 -3.69 26.09 20.27
CA GLU A 105 -3.59 27.56 20.36
C GLU A 105 -3.39 28.03 21.80
N LYS A 106 -4.14 27.47 22.76
CA LYS A 106 -3.98 27.77 24.20
C LYS A 106 -2.59 27.42 24.72
N HIS A 107 -1.93 26.42 24.13
CA HIS A 107 -0.56 26.02 24.47
C HIS A 107 0.51 26.74 23.64
N GLY A 108 0.15 27.79 22.89
CA GLY A 108 1.10 28.57 22.08
C GLY A 108 1.38 27.98 20.69
N GLY A 109 0.51 27.08 20.23
CA GLY A 109 0.55 26.53 18.89
C GLY A 109 0.34 27.62 17.84
N ILE A 110 1.25 27.70 16.87
CA ILE A 110 1.14 28.56 15.71
C ILE A 110 0.84 27.73 14.46
N ASP A 111 0.02 28.29 13.57
CA ASP A 111 -0.21 27.73 12.26
C ASP A 111 0.39 28.68 11.22
N PRO A 112 1.64 28.43 10.77
CA PRO A 112 2.26 29.27 9.76
C PRO A 112 1.48 29.24 8.43
N VAL A 113 0.56 28.28 8.24
CA VAL A 113 -0.26 28.12 7.04
C VAL A 113 -1.60 28.89 7.15
N ALA A 114 -2.01 29.34 8.34
CA ALA A 114 -3.28 30.05 8.51
C ALA A 114 -3.26 31.53 8.08
N LEU A 115 -2.07 32.12 7.93
CA LEU A 115 -1.90 33.49 7.48
C LEU A 115 -2.18 33.68 5.98
N ASP A 116 -2.39 32.60 5.22
CA ASP A 116 -2.99 32.64 3.89
C ASP A 116 -4.05 31.54 3.77
N SER A 117 -5.28 31.88 4.15
CA SER A 117 -6.48 31.03 4.08
C SER A 117 -6.92 30.67 2.64
N GLN A 118 -6.00 30.64 1.69
CA GLN A 118 -6.21 30.19 0.31
C GLN A 118 -4.94 29.60 -0.35
N MET A 119 -3.89 29.26 0.40
CA MET A 119 -2.70 28.70 -0.22
C MET A 119 -2.85 27.21 -0.49
N ARG A 120 -2.85 26.91 -1.78
CA ARG A 120 -2.71 25.60 -2.40
C ARG A 120 -1.40 24.93 -1.95
N GLY A 121 -1.32 24.40 -0.73
CA GLY A 121 -0.08 23.80 -0.16
C GLY A 121 0.45 22.56 -0.91
N TYR A 122 -0.28 22.09 -1.91
CA TYR A 122 0.11 21.06 -2.85
C TYR A 122 0.57 21.64 -4.19
N GLU A 123 0.29 22.91 -4.50
CA GLU A 123 0.78 23.54 -5.72
C GLU A 123 2.22 23.97 -5.49
N ILE A 124 3.10 23.43 -6.31
CA ILE A 124 4.52 23.66 -6.29
C ILE A 124 4.82 24.56 -7.48
N GLU A 125 5.47 25.70 -7.23
CA GLU A 125 5.92 26.57 -8.31
C GLU A 125 6.98 25.83 -9.14
N TYR A 126 6.91 25.91 -10.46
CA TYR A 126 7.81 25.16 -11.34
C TYR A 126 9.27 25.50 -11.14
N THR A 127 9.59 26.72 -10.73
CA THR A 127 10.94 27.12 -10.37
C THR A 127 11.51 26.37 -9.17
N GLU A 128 10.66 25.73 -8.35
CA GLU A 128 11.10 24.88 -7.23
C GLU A 128 11.51 23.47 -7.65
N VAL A 129 11.17 23.07 -8.89
CA VAL A 129 11.43 21.72 -9.41
C VAL A 129 12.28 21.85 -10.66
N ASP A 130 13.56 21.49 -10.53
CA ASP A 130 14.42 21.42 -11.69
C ASP A 130 14.07 20.17 -12.52
N MET A 131 13.40 20.40 -13.65
CA MET A 131 13.08 19.37 -14.64
C MET A 131 14.04 19.41 -15.85
N THR A 132 15.03 20.30 -15.85
CA THR A 132 16.01 20.36 -16.94
C THR A 132 16.92 19.15 -16.86
N GLU A 133 17.04 18.40 -17.98
CA GLU A 133 17.83 17.16 -18.06
C GLU A 133 17.41 16.04 -17.07
N ALA A 134 16.18 16.10 -16.55
CA ALA A 134 15.70 15.12 -15.58
C ALA A 134 15.71 13.69 -16.15
N PRO A 135 16.29 12.69 -15.43
CA PRO A 135 16.29 11.31 -15.86
C PRO A 135 14.86 10.76 -16.02
N LEU A 136 14.57 10.19 -17.19
CA LEU A 136 13.33 9.46 -17.44
C LEU A 136 13.37 8.11 -16.69
N LEU A 137 12.49 7.95 -15.70
CA LEU A 137 12.34 6.71 -14.93
C LEU A 137 11.48 5.69 -15.69
N GLY A 138 10.50 6.16 -16.44
CA GLY A 138 9.64 5.29 -17.23
C GLY A 138 8.60 6.06 -18.04
N GLU A 139 8.11 5.41 -19.08
CA GLU A 139 6.96 5.86 -19.85
C GLU A 139 5.81 4.91 -19.57
N GLY A 140 4.66 5.49 -19.22
CA GLY A 140 3.43 4.75 -19.04
C GLY A 140 2.32 5.28 -19.95
N ALA A 141 1.20 4.55 -19.96
CA ALA A 141 -0.06 4.94 -20.58
C ALA A 141 -0.51 6.39 -20.30
N TYR A 142 -0.22 6.90 -19.11
CA TYR A 142 -0.67 8.22 -18.64
C TYR A 142 0.33 9.33 -18.97
N GLY A 143 1.57 8.98 -19.34
CA GLY A 143 2.64 9.91 -19.67
C GLY A 143 4.00 9.49 -19.12
N GLU A 144 4.87 10.46 -18.93
CA GLU A 144 6.29 10.26 -18.61
C GLU A 144 6.53 10.45 -17.12
N VAL A 145 7.40 9.64 -16.52
CA VAL A 145 7.81 9.76 -15.13
C VAL A 145 9.29 10.12 -15.08
N TYR A 146 9.61 11.23 -14.42
CA TYR A 146 10.97 11.73 -14.28
C TYR A 146 11.42 11.69 -12.82
N LEU A 147 12.72 11.49 -12.61
CA LEU A 147 13.36 11.73 -11.32
C LEU A 147 13.75 13.20 -11.25
N VAL A 148 13.21 13.92 -10.26
CA VAL A 148 13.50 15.36 -10.09
C VAL A 148 13.90 15.63 -8.65
N LYS A 149 14.54 16.79 -8.44
CA LYS A 149 14.82 17.29 -7.09
C LYS A 149 13.84 18.40 -6.75
N TRP A 150 13.14 18.24 -5.64
CA TRP A 150 12.30 19.27 -5.04
C TRP A 150 12.79 19.57 -3.63
N ARG A 151 13.26 20.80 -3.40
CA ARG A 151 13.85 21.25 -2.12
C ARG A 151 14.95 20.31 -1.60
N GLY A 152 15.79 19.81 -2.50
CA GLY A 152 16.88 18.86 -2.19
C GLY A 152 16.45 17.41 -1.99
N THR A 153 15.16 17.09 -2.07
CA THR A 153 14.63 15.72 -1.98
C THR A 153 14.40 15.16 -3.38
N GLU A 154 14.83 13.92 -3.61
CA GLU A 154 14.51 13.18 -4.83
C GLU A 154 13.05 12.72 -4.81
N VAL A 155 12.31 13.09 -5.85
CA VAL A 155 10.88 12.81 -5.99
C VAL A 155 10.58 12.36 -7.42
N ALA A 156 9.50 11.59 -7.58
CA ALA A 156 9.04 11.18 -8.90
C ALA A 156 8.04 12.20 -9.44
N ALA A 157 8.33 12.80 -10.59
CA ALA A 157 7.46 13.73 -11.30
C ALA A 157 6.75 13.01 -12.44
N LYS A 158 5.45 12.79 -12.30
CA LYS A 158 4.62 12.17 -13.34
C LYS A 158 3.90 13.23 -14.13
N THR A 159 4.18 13.27 -15.43
CA THR A 159 3.67 14.27 -16.36
C THR A 159 2.63 13.66 -17.27
N ILE A 160 1.42 14.22 -17.27
CA ILE A 160 0.35 13.82 -18.18
C ILE A 160 0.57 14.46 -19.55
N ARG A 161 0.45 13.64 -20.61
CA ARG A 161 0.62 14.09 -22.01
C ARG A 161 -0.28 15.29 -22.34
N SER A 162 0.23 16.25 -23.10
CA SER A 162 -0.50 17.49 -23.49
C SER A 162 -1.82 17.23 -24.23
N SER A 163 -1.91 16.13 -25.00
CA SER A 163 -3.14 15.68 -25.67
C SER A 163 -4.25 15.19 -24.73
N ILE A 164 -3.91 14.94 -23.46
CA ILE A 164 -4.83 14.57 -22.38
C ILE A 164 -5.11 15.81 -21.53
N ALA A 165 -4.08 16.60 -21.22
CA ALA A 165 -4.16 17.80 -20.39
C ALA A 165 -4.95 18.97 -21.02
N SER A 166 -5.04 19.04 -22.36
CA SER A 166 -5.79 20.08 -23.10
C SER A 166 -7.32 19.94 -23.03
N ASN A 167 -7.84 18.79 -22.61
CA ASN A 167 -9.29 18.58 -22.47
C ASN A 167 -9.77 19.09 -21.10
N GLU A 168 -10.65 20.09 -21.10
CA GLU A 168 -11.18 20.69 -19.86
C GLU A 168 -11.88 19.70 -18.93
N THR A 169 -12.63 18.74 -19.47
CA THR A 169 -13.32 17.71 -18.68
C THR A 169 -12.31 16.83 -17.98
N VAL A 170 -11.29 16.38 -18.70
CA VAL A 170 -10.18 15.58 -18.16
C VAL A 170 -9.41 16.36 -17.08
N LYS A 171 -9.14 17.65 -17.31
CA LYS A 171 -8.50 18.53 -16.33
C LYS A 171 -9.36 18.69 -15.06
N LYS A 172 -10.68 18.87 -15.20
CA LYS A 172 -11.61 18.94 -14.07
C LYS A 172 -11.68 17.62 -13.29
N THR A 173 -11.70 16.48 -13.97
CA THR A 173 -11.68 15.16 -13.33
C THR A 173 -10.35 14.89 -12.63
N PHE A 174 -9.23 15.25 -13.26
CA PHE A 174 -7.90 15.19 -12.65
C PHE A 174 -7.82 16.03 -11.37
N LEU A 175 -8.31 17.28 -11.39
CA LEU A 175 -8.34 18.14 -10.20
C LEU A 175 -9.22 17.56 -9.08
N LYS A 176 -10.32 16.85 -9.40
CA LYS A 176 -11.13 16.13 -8.41
C LYS A 176 -10.37 14.94 -7.81
N GLU A 177 -9.70 14.15 -8.64
CA GLU A 177 -8.88 13.01 -8.17
C GLU A 177 -7.69 13.50 -7.33
N LEU A 178 -7.13 14.67 -7.65
CA LEU A 178 -6.08 15.32 -6.87
C LEU A 178 -6.50 15.58 -5.41
N ALA A 179 -7.73 16.06 -5.21
CA ALA A 179 -8.28 16.31 -3.89
C ALA A 179 -8.44 15.00 -3.08
N LEU A 180 -8.62 13.86 -3.75
CA LEU A 180 -8.59 12.54 -3.11
C LEU A 180 -7.15 12.21 -2.71
N TRP A 181 -6.20 12.33 -3.63
CA TRP A 181 -4.79 11.98 -3.40
C TRP A 181 -4.13 12.75 -2.26
N GLN A 182 -4.51 14.01 -2.05
CA GLN A 182 -4.05 14.82 -0.91
C GLN A 182 -4.40 14.21 0.45
N LYS A 183 -5.51 13.48 0.53
CA LYS A 183 -6.03 12.90 1.77
C LYS A 183 -5.51 11.49 2.01
N LEU A 184 -4.92 10.85 1.01
CA LEU A 184 -4.45 9.46 1.12
C LEU A 184 -3.08 9.43 1.79
N ARG A 185 -3.04 8.78 2.96
CA ARG A 185 -1.85 8.59 3.79
C ARG A 185 -1.85 7.16 4.31
N HIS A 186 -0.98 6.30 3.77
CA HIS A 186 -0.87 4.90 4.20
C HIS A 186 0.53 4.33 3.88
N PRO A 187 1.15 3.52 4.75
CA PRO A 187 2.51 2.99 4.53
C PRO A 187 2.67 2.10 3.28
N ASN A 188 1.57 1.55 2.75
CA ASN A 188 1.57 0.74 1.53
C ASN A 188 0.92 1.43 0.32
N ILE A 189 0.76 2.76 0.37
CA ILE A 189 0.27 3.58 -0.73
C ILE A 189 1.32 4.63 -1.04
N VAL A 190 1.58 4.85 -2.34
CA VAL A 190 2.53 5.88 -2.75
C VAL A 190 2.06 7.26 -2.28
N GLN A 191 2.95 8.01 -1.67
CA GLN A 191 2.64 9.30 -1.10
C GLN A 191 2.62 10.37 -2.21
N PHE A 192 1.45 10.99 -2.38
CA PHE A 192 1.31 12.21 -3.17
C PHE A 192 1.93 13.40 -2.42
N LEU A 193 2.71 14.22 -3.13
CA LEU A 193 3.43 15.37 -2.57
C LEU A 193 2.87 16.70 -3.08
N GLY A 194 2.52 16.80 -4.36
CA GLY A 194 2.02 18.04 -4.93
C GLY A 194 1.79 18.01 -6.44
N VAL A 195 1.35 19.13 -7.01
CA VAL A 195 1.21 19.41 -8.44
C VAL A 195 2.12 20.57 -8.79
N VAL A 196 2.86 20.45 -9.88
CA VAL A 196 3.68 21.54 -10.39
C VAL A 196 2.81 22.46 -11.24
N LYS A 197 2.75 23.74 -10.88
CA LYS A 197 1.91 24.76 -11.51
C LYS A 197 2.68 25.49 -12.61
N HIS A 198 2.90 24.84 -13.75
CA HIS A 198 3.46 25.49 -14.93
C HIS A 198 3.24 24.65 -16.18
N SER A 199 3.16 25.32 -17.33
CA SER A 199 3.07 24.75 -18.68
C SER A 199 1.76 24.03 -19.03
N ASP A 200 1.60 23.78 -20.33
CA ASP A 200 0.60 23.00 -21.06
C ASP A 200 0.47 21.52 -20.64
N ARG A 201 1.14 21.13 -19.54
CA ARG A 201 1.19 19.77 -19.02
C ARG A 201 0.74 19.74 -17.55
N LEU A 202 0.10 18.65 -17.15
CA LEU A 202 -0.28 18.42 -15.76
C LEU A 202 0.77 17.49 -15.15
N THR A 203 1.63 18.04 -14.29
CA THR A 203 2.69 17.29 -13.60
C THR A 203 2.38 17.21 -12.12
N PHE A 204 2.44 16.01 -11.56
CA PHE A 204 2.31 15.81 -10.12
C PHE A 204 3.51 15.04 -9.57
N LEU A 205 3.84 15.33 -8.31
CA LEU A 205 4.96 14.76 -7.60
C LEU A 205 4.49 13.72 -6.60
N THR A 206 5.18 12.59 -6.56
CA THR A 206 5.05 11.57 -5.54
C THR A 206 6.40 11.28 -4.89
N GLU A 207 6.40 10.56 -3.77
CA GLU A 207 7.66 9.99 -3.26
C GLU A 207 8.35 9.15 -4.35
N TYR A 208 9.68 9.18 -4.33
CA TYR A 208 10.50 8.33 -5.19
C TYR A 208 10.80 6.98 -4.52
N LEU A 209 10.59 5.89 -5.25
CA LEU A 209 10.75 4.52 -4.77
C LEU A 209 11.89 3.83 -5.52
N GLN A 210 13.11 4.01 -5.01
CA GLN A 210 14.37 3.70 -5.72
C GLN A 210 14.60 2.22 -6.05
N ASN A 211 13.92 1.29 -5.37
CA ASN A 211 14.10 -0.14 -5.62
C ASN A 211 13.29 -0.67 -6.82
N GLY A 212 12.56 0.22 -7.51
CA GLY A 212 11.83 -0.08 -8.73
C GLY A 212 10.54 -0.85 -8.47
N SER A 213 9.97 -1.41 -9.54
CA SER A 213 8.69 -2.11 -9.50
C SER A 213 8.83 -3.59 -9.12
N LEU A 214 7.74 -4.19 -8.64
CA LEU A 214 7.65 -5.63 -8.43
C LEU A 214 7.94 -6.40 -9.73
N TYR A 215 7.55 -5.87 -10.89
CA TYR A 215 7.93 -6.40 -12.20
C TYR A 215 9.46 -6.49 -12.36
N ASP A 216 10.19 -5.42 -12.02
CA ASP A 216 11.66 -5.40 -12.12
C ASP A 216 12.30 -6.38 -11.13
N ILE A 217 11.74 -6.50 -9.93
CA ILE A 217 12.19 -7.44 -8.91
C ILE A 217 12.04 -8.88 -9.42
N LEU A 218 10.88 -9.24 -9.95
CA LEU A 218 10.62 -10.59 -10.48
C LEU A 218 11.48 -10.88 -11.72
N ARG A 219 11.69 -9.89 -12.60
CA ARG A 219 12.58 -10.04 -13.76
C ARG A 219 14.03 -10.29 -13.33
N LYS A 220 14.51 -9.65 -12.27
CA LYS A 220 15.89 -9.79 -11.78
C LYS A 220 16.10 -11.04 -10.93
N LYS A 221 15.17 -11.35 -10.02
CA LYS A 221 15.31 -12.44 -9.04
C LYS A 221 14.64 -13.75 -9.47
N GLY A 222 13.73 -13.71 -10.42
CA GLY A 222 12.82 -14.82 -10.70
C GLY A 222 11.84 -15.01 -9.55
N ARG A 223 11.57 -16.26 -9.20
CA ARG A 223 10.63 -16.63 -8.13
C ARG A 223 11.09 -16.10 -6.77
N LEU A 224 10.14 -15.61 -5.97
CA LEU A 224 10.37 -15.20 -4.60
C LEU A 224 10.28 -16.40 -3.65
N ASP A 225 11.03 -16.36 -2.55
CA ASP A 225 10.84 -17.32 -1.45
C ASP A 225 9.47 -17.08 -0.77
N PRO A 226 8.85 -18.13 -0.20
CA PRO A 226 7.50 -18.00 0.35
C PRO A 226 7.37 -16.91 1.41
N PRO A 227 8.25 -16.79 2.43
CA PRO A 227 8.17 -15.71 3.42
C PRO A 227 8.15 -14.31 2.81
N THR A 228 9.04 -14.03 1.84
CA THR A 228 9.07 -12.75 1.13
C THR A 228 7.78 -12.52 0.33
N ALA A 229 7.28 -13.54 -0.37
CA ALA A 229 6.04 -13.43 -1.12
C ALA A 229 4.82 -13.15 -0.21
N VAL A 230 4.77 -13.74 1.00
CA VAL A 230 3.71 -13.44 1.99
C VAL A 230 3.78 -11.99 2.44
N ALA A 231 4.97 -11.51 2.79
CA ALA A 231 5.16 -10.15 3.26
C ALA A 231 4.74 -9.13 2.18
N TYR A 232 5.10 -9.38 0.92
CA TYR A 232 4.69 -8.55 -0.21
C TYR A 232 3.19 -8.62 -0.47
N ALA A 233 2.58 -9.81 -0.37
CA ALA A 233 1.13 -9.95 -0.48
C ALA A 233 0.39 -9.17 0.61
N LEU A 234 0.90 -9.17 1.85
CA LEU A 234 0.36 -8.38 2.96
C LEU A 234 0.46 -6.88 2.70
N ASP A 235 1.61 -6.39 2.24
CA ASP A 235 1.80 -4.99 1.90
C ASP A 235 0.79 -4.52 0.83
N ILE A 236 0.65 -5.29 -0.25
CA ILE A 236 -0.31 -4.99 -1.33
C ILE A 236 -1.75 -5.02 -0.77
N ALA A 237 -2.11 -6.07 -0.02
CA ALA A 237 -3.45 -6.23 0.53
C ALA A 237 -3.83 -5.09 1.49
N ARG A 238 -2.91 -4.65 2.36
CA ARG A 238 -3.11 -3.52 3.28
C ARG A 238 -3.31 -2.21 2.52
N GLY A 239 -2.50 -1.95 1.49
CA GLY A 239 -2.67 -0.79 0.61
C GLY A 239 -4.05 -0.79 -0.07
N MET A 240 -4.43 -1.92 -0.67
CA MET A 240 -5.73 -2.04 -1.35
C MET A 240 -6.91 -1.95 -0.39
N ASN A 241 -6.82 -2.54 0.81
CA ASN A 241 -7.85 -2.41 1.84
C ASN A 241 -8.09 -0.95 2.22
N TYR A 242 -7.02 -0.17 2.39
CA TYR A 242 -7.11 1.26 2.68
C TYR A 242 -7.86 2.03 1.58
N LEU A 243 -7.57 1.75 0.30
CA LEU A 243 -8.28 2.36 -0.83
C LEU A 243 -9.77 1.95 -0.87
N HIS A 244 -10.07 0.68 -0.60
CA HIS A 244 -11.44 0.14 -0.64
C HIS A 244 -12.30 0.61 0.54
N GLN A 245 -11.70 0.89 1.70
CA GLN A 245 -12.41 1.42 2.86
C GLN A 245 -12.66 2.94 2.80
N HIS A 246 -12.11 3.63 1.79
CA HIS A 246 -12.29 5.08 1.61
C HIS A 246 -13.78 5.48 1.56
N LYS A 247 -14.10 6.63 2.17
CA LYS A 247 -15.44 7.21 2.26
C LYS A 247 -15.46 8.61 1.65
N PRO A 248 -16.56 9.03 0.99
CA PRO A 248 -17.87 8.37 0.93
C PRO A 248 -17.95 7.17 -0.04
N HIS A 249 -17.02 7.07 -0.99
CA HIS A 249 -17.01 5.99 -1.99
C HIS A 249 -15.68 5.25 -1.98
N PRO A 250 -15.67 3.92 -2.17
CA PRO A 250 -14.44 3.14 -2.28
C PRO A 250 -13.64 3.55 -3.52
N ILE A 251 -12.32 3.56 -3.41
CA ILE A 251 -11.41 3.79 -4.54
C ILE A 251 -11.06 2.45 -5.19
N ILE A 252 -11.50 2.23 -6.43
CA ILE A 252 -11.18 1.03 -7.22
C ILE A 252 -9.93 1.32 -8.05
N HIS A 253 -8.91 0.48 -7.97
CA HIS A 253 -7.63 0.69 -8.65
C HIS A 253 -7.72 0.46 -10.16
N ARG A 254 -8.35 -0.64 -10.60
CA ARG A 254 -8.64 -1.04 -11.99
C ARG A 254 -7.44 -1.43 -12.86
N ASP A 255 -6.23 -1.09 -12.43
CA ASP A 255 -4.98 -1.43 -13.13
C ASP A 255 -3.90 -1.97 -12.17
N LEU A 256 -4.29 -2.85 -11.25
CA LEU A 256 -3.34 -3.41 -10.28
C LEU A 256 -2.45 -4.45 -10.98
N THR A 257 -1.18 -4.08 -11.20
CA THR A 257 -0.19 -4.90 -11.92
C THR A 257 1.16 -4.86 -11.19
N PRO A 258 2.10 -5.79 -11.46
CA PRO A 258 3.44 -5.73 -10.87
C PRO A 258 4.24 -4.48 -11.22
N ARG A 259 3.86 -3.73 -12.28
CA ARG A 259 4.48 -2.44 -12.63
C ARG A 259 3.98 -1.31 -11.72
N ASN A 260 2.73 -1.38 -11.28
CA ASN A 260 2.07 -0.39 -10.43
C ASN A 260 2.24 -0.69 -8.93
N ILE A 261 3.21 -1.54 -8.59
CA ILE A 261 3.60 -1.86 -7.22
C ILE A 261 5.10 -1.61 -7.11
N LEU A 262 5.48 -0.62 -6.30
CA LEU A 262 6.85 -0.15 -6.19
C LEU A 262 7.42 -0.47 -4.81
N GLN A 263 8.74 -0.61 -4.72
CA GLN A 263 9.43 -0.95 -3.47
C GLN A 263 10.19 0.24 -2.90
N ASN A 264 10.02 0.48 -1.59
CA ASN A 264 10.81 1.48 -0.86
C ASN A 264 12.16 0.91 -0.38
N GLU A 265 12.98 1.77 0.22
CA GLU A 265 14.32 1.41 0.73
C GLU A 265 14.27 0.33 1.83
N ALA A 266 13.23 0.37 2.66
CA ALA A 266 12.97 -0.61 3.73
C ALA A 266 12.40 -1.95 3.20
N ARG A 267 12.33 -2.13 1.88
CA ARG A 267 11.85 -3.33 1.18
C ARG A 267 10.35 -3.61 1.35
N HIS A 268 9.57 -2.61 1.77
CA HIS A 268 8.11 -2.66 1.76
C HIS A 268 7.56 -2.25 0.40
N LEU A 269 6.42 -2.84 0.03
CA LEU A 269 5.71 -2.50 -1.20
C LEU A 269 4.68 -1.40 -0.98
N LYS A 270 4.57 -0.53 -1.98
CA LYS A 270 3.56 0.53 -2.08
C LYS A 270 2.83 0.44 -3.41
N VAL A 271 1.50 0.55 -3.36
CA VAL A 271 0.66 0.61 -4.57
C VAL A 271 0.65 2.05 -5.11
N THR A 272 0.80 2.18 -6.43
CA THR A 272 0.81 3.46 -7.16
C THR A 272 -0.22 3.42 -8.30
N ASP A 273 -0.49 4.56 -8.93
CA ASP A 273 -1.31 4.68 -10.15
C ASP A 273 -2.79 4.30 -10.00
N PHE A 274 -3.30 4.29 -8.77
CA PHE A 274 -4.74 4.26 -8.49
C PHE A 274 -5.42 5.57 -8.95
N GLY A 275 -6.66 5.49 -9.42
CA GLY A 275 -7.48 6.67 -9.80
C GLY A 275 -7.16 7.31 -11.15
N LEU A 276 -5.92 7.22 -11.66
CA LEU A 276 -5.56 7.70 -13.01
C LEU A 276 -6.29 6.96 -14.13
N SER A 277 -6.57 5.68 -13.92
CA SER A 277 -7.29 4.80 -14.85
C SER A 277 -8.71 5.29 -15.14
N LYS A 278 -9.37 5.93 -14.17
CA LYS A 278 -10.71 6.49 -14.31
C LYS A 278 -10.74 7.75 -15.19
N ILE A 279 -9.71 8.59 -15.12
CA ILE A 279 -9.59 9.83 -15.91
C ILE A 279 -9.52 9.53 -17.41
N VAL A 280 -8.83 8.46 -17.79
CA VAL A 280 -8.71 8.05 -19.20
C VAL A 280 -9.99 7.41 -19.73
N GLN A 281 -10.78 6.76 -18.86
CA GLN A 281 -12.06 6.15 -19.23
C GLN A 281 -13.11 7.19 -19.65
N GLU A 282 -13.12 8.39 -19.06
CA GLU A 282 -14.05 9.46 -19.43
C GLU A 282 -13.79 10.04 -20.84
N LYS A 283 -12.57 9.94 -21.37
CA LYS A 283 -12.25 10.35 -22.76
C LYS A 283 -12.84 9.39 -23.80
N ASN A 284 -13.14 8.16 -23.40
CA ASN A 284 -13.45 7.03 -24.27
C ASN A 284 -14.96 6.68 -24.27
N ALA A 285 -15.83 7.69 -24.29
CA ALA A 285 -17.30 7.51 -24.35
C ALA A 285 -17.81 6.72 -25.59
N LEU A 286 -16.94 6.43 -26.57
CA LEU A 286 -17.22 5.60 -27.75
C LEU A 286 -16.42 4.28 -27.80
N GLY A 287 -15.78 3.88 -26.70
CA GLY A 287 -15.14 2.58 -26.62
C GLY A 287 -14.15 2.51 -25.49
N TYR A 288 -14.46 1.70 -24.47
CA TYR A 288 -13.57 1.26 -23.40
C TYR A 288 -12.29 0.62 -23.99
N LYS A 289 -11.34 1.43 -24.46
CA LYS A 289 -9.94 1.03 -24.59
C LYS A 289 -9.26 1.48 -23.31
N MET A 290 -9.08 0.54 -22.39
CA MET A 290 -7.95 0.64 -21.46
C MET A 290 -6.72 0.91 -22.32
N THR A 291 -5.91 1.87 -21.88
CA THR A 291 -4.70 2.29 -22.59
C THR A 291 -3.84 1.08 -22.93
N GLY A 292 -3.60 0.89 -24.22
CA GLY A 292 -2.89 -0.25 -24.78
C GLY A 292 -1.41 -0.28 -24.44
N GLU A 293 -1.07 -0.42 -23.16
CA GLU A 293 0.07 -1.25 -22.80
C GLU A 293 -0.46 -2.68 -22.83
N THR A 294 0.00 -3.44 -23.82
CA THR A 294 -0.38 -4.83 -24.06
C THR A 294 -0.44 -5.63 -22.75
N GLY A 295 0.45 -5.40 -21.77
CA GLY A 295 0.49 -6.17 -20.51
C GLY A 295 -0.72 -6.11 -19.56
N SER A 296 -1.51 -5.03 -19.48
CA SER A 296 -2.55 -4.88 -18.43
C SER A 296 -3.72 -5.85 -18.59
N TYR A 297 -4.02 -6.31 -19.81
CA TYR A 297 -5.05 -7.31 -20.06
C TYR A 297 -4.81 -8.61 -19.28
N ARG A 298 -3.54 -8.97 -19.01
CA ARG A 298 -3.19 -10.14 -18.19
C ARG A 298 -3.61 -10.04 -16.73
N TYR A 299 -4.08 -8.91 -16.23
CA TYR A 299 -4.54 -8.77 -14.84
C TYR A 299 -6.02 -8.42 -14.75
N MET A 300 -6.69 -8.30 -15.90
CA MET A 300 -8.07 -7.85 -16.01
C MET A 300 -9.05 -8.94 -15.55
N ALA A 301 -10.02 -8.54 -14.72
CA ALA A 301 -11.10 -9.42 -14.31
C ALA A 301 -12.09 -9.70 -15.47
N PRO A 302 -12.69 -10.89 -15.55
CA PRO A 302 -13.65 -11.29 -16.60
C PRO A 302 -14.75 -10.25 -16.86
N GLU A 303 -15.38 -9.75 -15.80
CA GLU A 303 -16.47 -8.78 -15.89
C GLU A 303 -16.03 -7.43 -16.45
N VAL A 304 -14.77 -7.02 -16.23
CA VAL A 304 -14.21 -5.80 -16.80
C VAL A 304 -13.97 -5.98 -18.30
N TYR A 305 -13.42 -7.14 -18.70
CA TYR A 305 -13.20 -7.48 -20.10
C TYR A 305 -14.53 -7.55 -20.89
N ARG A 306 -15.56 -8.16 -20.28
CA ARG A 306 -16.92 -8.29 -20.85
C ARG A 306 -17.75 -7.00 -20.78
N ARG A 307 -17.21 -5.93 -20.20
CA ARG A 307 -17.89 -4.62 -20.04
C ARG A 307 -19.17 -4.71 -19.20
N GLU A 308 -19.16 -5.57 -18.21
CA GLU A 308 -20.25 -5.74 -17.24
C GLU A 308 -20.11 -4.71 -16.11
N THR A 309 -21.13 -4.60 -15.27
CA THR A 309 -21.04 -3.82 -14.03
C THR A 309 -20.06 -4.48 -13.06
N TYR A 310 -19.18 -3.69 -12.45
CA TYR A 310 -18.15 -4.19 -11.58
C TYR A 310 -17.99 -3.33 -10.33
N GLY A 311 -17.37 -3.92 -9.30
CA GLY A 311 -17.08 -3.27 -8.03
C GLY A 311 -15.61 -3.41 -7.62
N ILE A 312 -15.35 -3.31 -6.32
CA ILE A 312 -14.01 -3.44 -5.72
C ILE A 312 -13.37 -4.83 -5.94
N SER A 313 -14.17 -5.86 -6.21
CA SER A 313 -13.75 -7.25 -6.40
C SER A 313 -12.90 -7.50 -7.65
N VAL A 314 -12.83 -6.53 -8.58
CA VAL A 314 -11.93 -6.61 -9.74
C VAL A 314 -10.46 -6.52 -9.32
N ASP A 315 -10.15 -5.70 -8.31
CA ASP A 315 -8.79 -5.54 -7.81
C ASP A 315 -8.32 -6.80 -7.06
N VAL A 316 -9.26 -7.54 -6.44
CA VAL A 316 -9.00 -8.82 -5.78
C VAL A 316 -8.59 -9.88 -6.80
N PHE A 317 -9.22 -9.88 -7.97
CA PHE A 317 -8.84 -10.75 -9.08
C PHE A 317 -7.42 -10.44 -9.58
N SER A 318 -7.12 -9.17 -9.81
CA SER A 318 -5.78 -8.72 -10.22
C SER A 318 -4.72 -9.05 -9.15
N PHE A 319 -5.04 -8.87 -7.87
CA PHE A 319 -4.18 -9.24 -6.75
C PHE A 319 -3.80 -10.73 -6.77
N ALA A 320 -4.76 -11.63 -7.01
CA ALA A 320 -4.50 -13.07 -7.08
C ALA A 320 -3.45 -13.41 -8.16
N LEU A 321 -3.52 -12.73 -9.30
CA LEU A 321 -2.60 -12.92 -10.41
C LEU A 321 -1.21 -12.38 -10.08
N VAL A 322 -1.12 -11.20 -9.48
CA VAL A 322 0.16 -10.65 -8.99
C VAL A 322 0.81 -11.59 -7.99
N VAL A 323 0.04 -12.12 -7.03
CA VAL A 323 0.55 -13.08 -6.03
C VAL A 323 1.00 -14.38 -6.70
N HIS A 324 0.24 -14.91 -7.66
CA HIS A 324 0.66 -16.08 -8.44
C HIS A 324 2.02 -15.86 -9.11
N GLU A 325 2.23 -14.70 -9.73
CA GLU A 325 3.48 -14.37 -10.39
C GLU A 325 4.67 -14.25 -9.45
N MET A 326 4.46 -13.80 -8.20
CA MET A 326 5.52 -13.76 -7.19
C MET A 326 6.14 -15.15 -6.95
N PHE A 327 5.31 -16.19 -6.94
CA PHE A 327 5.75 -17.58 -6.77
C PHE A 327 6.34 -18.16 -8.07
N GLN A 328 5.77 -17.84 -9.23
CA GLN A 328 6.29 -18.36 -10.50
C GLN A 328 7.53 -17.61 -11.01
N GLY A 329 7.81 -16.41 -10.51
CA GLY A 329 8.88 -15.55 -11.01
C GLY A 329 8.52 -14.79 -12.29
N GLY A 330 7.23 -14.55 -12.52
CA GLY A 330 6.69 -13.74 -13.62
C GLY A 330 5.41 -14.32 -14.25
N PRO A 331 4.92 -13.72 -15.34
CA PRO A 331 3.58 -14.00 -15.86
C PRO A 331 3.40 -15.43 -16.34
N SER A 332 2.20 -15.96 -16.10
CA SER A 332 1.71 -17.17 -16.77
C SER A 332 1.47 -16.90 -18.25
N SER A 333 1.64 -17.91 -19.09
CA SER A 333 1.44 -17.81 -20.55
C SER A 333 2.23 -16.66 -21.21
N ARG A 334 3.54 -16.59 -20.94
CA ARG A 334 4.43 -15.52 -21.45
C ARG A 334 4.41 -15.38 -22.97
N GLU A 335 4.18 -16.49 -23.67
CA GLU A 335 4.19 -16.58 -25.13
C GLU A 335 2.86 -16.15 -25.76
N GLU A 336 1.76 -16.18 -25.01
CA GLU A 336 0.44 -15.79 -25.50
C GLU A 336 0.25 -14.27 -25.43
N ALA A 337 -0.52 -13.71 -26.35
CA ALA A 337 -0.83 -12.29 -26.30
C ALA A 337 -1.68 -11.97 -25.05
N PRO A 338 -1.45 -10.84 -24.37
CA PRO A 338 -2.23 -10.45 -23.20
C PRO A 338 -3.75 -10.44 -23.41
N GLU A 339 -4.20 -10.00 -24.58
CA GLU A 339 -5.60 -9.95 -24.98
C GLU A 339 -6.20 -11.35 -25.12
N GLU A 340 -5.45 -12.31 -25.67
CA GLU A 340 -5.86 -13.71 -25.77
C GLU A 340 -5.98 -14.36 -24.38
N VAL A 341 -5.04 -14.05 -23.48
CA VAL A 341 -5.10 -14.53 -22.09
C VAL A 341 -6.32 -13.97 -21.37
N ALA A 342 -6.65 -12.70 -21.60
CA ALA A 342 -7.84 -12.06 -21.02
C ALA A 342 -9.14 -12.65 -21.59
N ASP A 343 -9.18 -12.90 -22.90
CA ASP A 343 -10.33 -13.51 -23.60
C ASP A 343 -10.64 -14.90 -23.05
N LYS A 344 -9.63 -15.78 -22.95
CA LYS A 344 -9.77 -17.12 -22.36
C LYS A 344 -10.22 -17.07 -20.89
N ARG A 345 -9.74 -16.10 -20.11
CA ARG A 345 -10.20 -15.91 -18.72
C ARG A 345 -11.66 -15.48 -18.65
N ALA A 346 -12.08 -14.62 -19.57
CA ALA A 346 -13.41 -14.05 -19.61
C ALA A 346 -14.48 -15.05 -20.09
N TYR A 347 -14.15 -15.88 -21.08
CA TYR A 347 -15.11 -16.76 -21.75
C TYR A 347 -14.92 -18.25 -21.47
N GLU A 348 -13.69 -18.69 -21.15
CA GLU A 348 -13.39 -20.11 -20.87
C GLU A 348 -13.12 -20.38 -19.37
N ASP A 349 -13.21 -19.35 -18.52
CA ASP A 349 -12.86 -19.41 -17.10
C ASP A 349 -11.43 -19.93 -16.83
N LEU A 350 -10.52 -19.77 -17.81
CA LEU A 350 -9.15 -20.24 -17.69
C LEU A 350 -8.45 -19.55 -16.51
N ARG A 351 -7.75 -20.31 -15.66
CA ARG A 351 -6.94 -19.76 -14.56
C ARG A 351 -5.54 -20.36 -14.59
N PRO A 352 -4.50 -19.60 -14.18
CA PRO A 352 -3.16 -20.12 -14.04
C PRO A 352 -3.12 -21.40 -13.18
N PRO A 353 -2.33 -22.42 -13.57
CA PRO A 353 -2.25 -23.66 -12.80
C PRO A 353 -1.59 -23.41 -11.45
N LEU A 354 -2.08 -24.12 -10.43
CA LEU A 354 -1.56 -24.10 -9.05
C LEU A 354 -0.71 -25.34 -8.72
N SER A 355 -0.44 -26.21 -9.69
CA SER A 355 0.08 -27.58 -9.51
C SER A 355 1.61 -27.71 -9.36
N SER A 356 2.34 -26.62 -9.15
CA SER A 356 3.81 -26.65 -9.12
C SER A 356 4.38 -26.95 -7.72
N PHE A 357 5.50 -27.67 -7.63
CA PHE A 357 6.33 -27.92 -6.41
C PHE A 357 6.85 -26.63 -5.71
N VAL A 358 6.46 -25.46 -6.21
CA VAL A 358 6.81 -24.12 -5.74
C VAL A 358 5.96 -23.69 -4.53
N TYR A 359 4.80 -24.32 -4.33
CA TYR A 359 3.93 -24.06 -3.17
C TYR A 359 4.27 -25.06 -2.03
N PRO A 360 4.37 -24.62 -0.76
CA PRO A 360 4.83 -25.48 0.35
C PRO A 360 4.03 -26.80 0.49
N GLU A 361 4.70 -27.89 0.88
CA GLU A 361 4.24 -29.30 0.94
C GLU A 361 2.79 -29.57 1.41
N PRO A 362 2.19 -28.83 2.36
CA PRO A 362 0.77 -29.03 2.71
C PRO A 362 -0.23 -28.77 1.57
N ILE A 363 0.26 -28.31 0.41
CA ILE A 363 -0.51 -27.90 -0.77
C ILE A 363 -0.56 -28.99 -1.86
N ARG A 364 0.19 -30.09 -1.71
CA ARG A 364 0.51 -31.01 -2.82
C ARG A 364 -0.50 -32.15 -3.09
N SER A 365 -1.46 -32.48 -2.22
CA SER A 365 -2.41 -33.57 -2.50
C SER A 365 -3.86 -33.06 -2.57
N LEU A 366 -4.42 -32.90 -3.77
CA LEU A 366 -5.25 -33.89 -4.49
C LEU A 366 -6.53 -34.27 -3.72
N ASP A 367 -7.65 -33.78 -4.26
CA ASP A 367 -9.02 -34.34 -4.42
C ASP A 367 -9.43 -35.71 -3.83
N THR A 368 -8.80 -36.23 -2.79
CA THR A 368 -9.21 -37.49 -2.17
C THR A 368 -9.12 -37.42 -0.65
N LEU A 369 -10.27 -37.68 -0.04
CA LEU A 369 -10.51 -38.17 1.31
C LEU A 369 -9.32 -38.96 1.91
N GLN A 370 -8.35 -38.27 2.53
CA GLN A 370 -7.64 -38.69 3.75
C GLN A 370 -6.43 -37.77 4.02
N CYS A 371 -6.66 -36.77 4.87
CA CYS A 371 -5.59 -36.03 5.54
C CYS A 371 -5.91 -35.98 7.04
N ASP A 372 -4.88 -36.22 7.86
CA ASP A 372 -4.94 -36.42 9.31
C ASP A 372 -5.60 -35.26 10.08
N ALA A 373 -6.47 -35.59 11.04
CA ALA A 373 -7.47 -34.72 11.64
C ALA A 373 -6.96 -33.71 12.69
N ARG A 374 -5.64 -33.46 12.75
CA ARG A 374 -5.01 -32.58 13.77
C ARG A 374 -4.47 -31.26 13.23
N LEU A 375 -4.72 -30.94 11.96
CA LEU A 375 -4.39 -29.68 11.30
C LEU A 375 -5.61 -29.10 10.56
N ILE A 376 -6.72 -28.89 11.28
CA ILE A 376 -8.02 -28.52 10.69
C ILE A 376 -8.58 -27.26 11.35
N TRP A 377 -8.76 -26.20 10.55
CA TRP A 377 -10.03 -25.46 10.53
C TRP A 377 -10.36 -25.05 9.08
N ASN A 378 -11.42 -25.64 8.53
CA ASN A 378 -11.98 -25.42 7.20
C ASN A 378 -11.09 -25.64 5.95
N GLY A 379 -9.93 -26.29 6.05
CA GLY A 379 -9.20 -26.84 4.89
C GLY A 379 -8.81 -25.81 3.80
N LYS A 380 -8.33 -24.62 4.18
CA LYS A 380 -7.89 -23.57 3.24
C LYS A 380 -6.37 -23.33 3.34
N PHE A 381 -5.62 -23.74 2.31
CA PHE A 381 -4.23 -23.33 2.08
C PHE A 381 -4.15 -22.19 1.04
N TRP A 382 -2.96 -21.62 0.78
CA TRP A 382 -2.70 -20.60 -0.25
C TRP A 382 -3.43 -20.79 -1.58
N CYS A 383 -3.49 -22.03 -2.07
CA CYS A 383 -4.23 -22.34 -3.30
C CYS A 383 -5.72 -22.05 -3.19
N ARG A 384 -6.31 -22.22 -1.99
CA ARG A 384 -7.69 -21.83 -1.72
C ARG A 384 -7.84 -20.32 -1.62
N LEU A 385 -6.90 -19.60 -0.99
CA LEU A 385 -6.89 -18.13 -1.01
C LEU A 385 -6.87 -17.61 -2.47
N LEU A 386 -5.95 -18.07 -3.31
CA LEU A 386 -5.90 -17.68 -4.73
C LEU A 386 -7.17 -18.09 -5.48
N ARG A 387 -7.70 -19.30 -5.25
CA ARG A 387 -8.96 -19.78 -5.85
C ARG A 387 -10.16 -18.91 -5.49
N ASP A 388 -10.24 -18.48 -4.24
CA ASP A 388 -11.31 -17.60 -3.77
C ASP A 388 -11.12 -16.19 -4.36
N CYS A 389 -9.90 -15.66 -4.41
CA CYS A 389 -9.62 -14.32 -4.95
C CYS A 389 -9.89 -14.16 -6.45
N TRP A 390 -9.62 -15.18 -7.28
CA TRP A 390 -9.91 -15.11 -8.73
C TRP A 390 -11.17 -15.89 -9.16
N HIS A 391 -12.10 -16.07 -8.21
CA HIS A 391 -13.34 -16.80 -8.46
C HIS A 391 -14.15 -16.18 -9.60
N LYS A 392 -14.83 -17.01 -10.40
CA LYS A 392 -15.61 -16.58 -11.57
C LYS A 392 -16.74 -15.61 -11.22
N ASN A 393 -17.43 -15.86 -10.10
CA ASN A 393 -18.44 -14.97 -9.55
C ASN A 393 -17.73 -13.90 -8.69
N PRO A 394 -17.82 -12.60 -9.05
CA PRO A 394 -17.20 -11.51 -8.30
C PRO A 394 -17.70 -11.40 -6.85
N ASP A 395 -18.95 -11.80 -6.57
CA ASP A 395 -19.54 -11.74 -5.22
C ASP A 395 -18.98 -12.81 -4.27
N CYS A 396 -18.35 -13.85 -4.81
CA CYS A 396 -17.69 -14.89 -4.01
C CYS A 396 -16.24 -14.57 -3.68
N ARG A 397 -15.69 -13.47 -4.25
CA ARG A 397 -14.31 -13.06 -3.97
C ARG A 397 -14.25 -12.38 -2.61
N PRO A 398 -13.26 -12.71 -1.76
CA PRO A 398 -13.13 -12.10 -0.44
C PRO A 398 -12.75 -10.63 -0.54
N THR A 399 -13.06 -9.88 0.51
CA THR A 399 -12.56 -8.51 0.71
C THR A 399 -11.08 -8.50 1.06
N PHE A 400 -10.39 -7.38 0.87
CA PHE A 400 -8.99 -7.28 1.31
C PHE A 400 -8.81 -7.40 2.82
N GLU A 401 -9.82 -7.02 3.62
CA GLU A 401 -9.83 -7.27 5.07
C GLU A 401 -9.77 -8.76 5.40
N GLU A 402 -10.60 -9.59 4.75
CA GLU A 402 -10.58 -11.05 4.92
C GLU A 402 -9.27 -11.67 4.39
N ILE A 403 -8.73 -11.15 3.29
CA ILE A 403 -7.45 -11.57 2.73
C ILE A 403 -6.30 -11.30 3.71
N ILE A 404 -6.25 -10.11 4.33
CA ILE A 404 -5.22 -9.75 5.31
C ILE A 404 -5.24 -10.73 6.48
N LEU A 405 -6.42 -11.02 7.05
CA LEU A 405 -6.56 -11.98 8.15
C LEU A 405 -6.01 -13.37 7.77
N GLN A 406 -6.30 -13.84 6.55
CA GLN A 406 -5.78 -15.12 6.07
C GLN A 406 -4.25 -15.10 5.88
N LEU A 407 -3.71 -14.02 5.33
CA LEU A 407 -2.27 -13.87 5.10
C LEU A 407 -1.47 -13.76 6.40
N GLU A 408 -2.01 -13.10 7.43
CA GLU A 408 -1.39 -12.99 8.76
C GLU A 408 -1.28 -14.37 9.43
N ILE A 409 -2.36 -15.16 9.41
CA ILE A 409 -2.35 -16.55 9.92
C ILE A 409 -1.29 -17.39 9.19
N ILE A 410 -1.20 -17.23 7.87
CA ILE A 410 -0.21 -17.94 7.09
C ILE A 410 1.21 -17.51 7.46
N GLN A 411 1.45 -16.22 7.63
CA GLN A 411 2.75 -15.68 8.04
C GLN A 411 3.19 -16.22 9.40
N GLU A 412 2.28 -16.28 10.37
CA GLU A 412 2.53 -16.85 11.70
C GLU A 412 2.91 -18.33 11.62
N ASN A 413 2.18 -19.12 10.83
CA ASN A 413 2.46 -20.55 10.64
C ASN A 413 3.85 -20.79 10.04
N MET A 414 4.34 -19.90 9.17
CA MET A 414 5.70 -20.01 8.62
C MET A 414 6.79 -19.70 9.65
N GLN A 415 6.49 -18.86 10.65
CA GLN A 415 7.44 -18.51 11.72
C GLN A 415 7.43 -19.52 12.88
N GLY A 416 6.32 -20.27 13.05
CA GLY A 416 6.04 -21.15 14.19
C GLY A 416 6.69 -22.54 14.22
N GLY A 417 7.70 -22.84 13.39
CA GLY A 417 8.37 -24.15 13.36
C GLY A 417 9.09 -24.52 14.68
N LYS A 418 8.37 -25.07 15.66
CA LYS A 418 8.91 -25.84 16.80
C LYS A 418 8.65 -27.34 16.57
N PRO A 419 9.60 -28.24 16.90
CA PRO A 419 9.34 -29.68 16.88
C PRO A 419 8.32 -30.00 17.98
N LEU A 420 7.21 -30.64 17.61
CA LEU A 420 6.22 -31.13 18.55
C LEU A 420 6.89 -32.16 19.47
N GLY A 421 6.94 -31.81 20.75
CA GLY A 421 7.47 -32.64 21.81
C GLY A 421 6.68 -33.94 22.00
N SER A 422 7.43 -34.92 22.50
CA SER A 422 7.03 -36.19 23.08
C SER A 422 5.53 -36.40 23.36
N CYS A 423 5.05 -37.48 22.75
CA CYS A 423 3.91 -38.28 23.20
C CYS A 423 3.82 -38.37 24.73
N TYR A 424 2.73 -37.86 25.29
CA TYR A 424 2.23 -38.28 26.59
C TYR A 424 0.75 -38.64 26.43
N LYS A 425 0.52 -39.91 26.08
CA LYS A 425 -0.60 -40.77 26.52
C LYS A 425 -0.87 -41.86 25.46
N CYS A 426 -0.12 -42.93 25.54
CA CYS A 426 -0.66 -44.28 25.39
C CYS A 426 -0.21 -45.07 26.63
N VAL A 427 -1.05 -45.04 27.66
CA VAL A 427 -1.14 -46.14 28.62
C VAL A 427 -2.18 -47.08 28.03
N ILE A 428 -1.84 -48.34 27.84
CA ILE A 428 -2.60 -49.53 28.25
C ILE A 428 -1.65 -50.72 28.03
N LEU A 429 -1.34 -51.37 29.16
CA LEU A 429 -0.79 -52.71 29.42
C LEU A 429 0.23 -53.31 28.43
#